data_AF-A0A142XZ01-F1
#
_entry.id   AF-A0A142XZ01-F1
#
_cell.length_a   1.000
_cell.length_b   1.000
_cell.length_c   1.000
_cell.angle_alpha   90.00
_cell.angle_beta   90.00
_cell.angle_gamma   90.00
#
_symmetry.space_group_name_H-M   'P 1'
#
loop_
_entity.id
_entity.type
_entity.pdbx_description
1 polymer ?
#
loop_
_entity_poly.entity_id
_entity_poly.type
_entity_poly.pdbx_seq_one_letter_code
_entity_poly.pdbx_strand_id
1 'polypeptide(L)'
;MTPAVRALVNALIAGLQFQINILQSQIVDLNAKISDLESQIKRLTPQNFSIPPSCVHPHAKAVKNKPKSGKSRGGRKGHPSHQRALVPDWLT
;
A
#
# COMPACT_ATOMS: atom_id res chain seq x y z
N MET A 1 -1.02 39.54 40.22
CA MET A 1 -0.37 39.60 38.89
C MET A 1 -0.52 41.01 38.34
N THR A 2 0.55 41.67 37.88
CA THR A 2 0.45 43.06 37.39
C THR A 2 -0.18 43.11 35.99
N PRO A 3 -0.86 44.22 35.61
CA PRO A 3 -1.44 44.37 34.26
C PRO A 3 -0.41 44.19 33.14
N ALA A 4 0.82 44.63 33.35
CA ALA A 4 1.93 44.46 32.40
C ALA A 4 2.29 42.98 32.18
N VAL A 5 2.39 42.19 33.25
CA VAL A 5 2.67 40.74 33.14
C VAL A 5 1.53 40.02 32.42
N ARG A 6 0.28 40.40 32.67
CA ARG A 6 -0.88 39.84 31.95
C ARG A 6 -0.85 40.15 30.45
N ALA A 7 -0.50 41.38 30.08
CA ALA A 7 -0.37 41.78 28.67
C ALA A 7 0.73 40.98 27.95
N LEU A 8 1.88 40.80 28.59
CA LEU A 8 2.98 40.01 28.04
C LEU A 8 2.58 38.55 27.81
N VAL A 9 1.94 37.91 28.79
CA VAL A 9 1.46 36.53 28.68
C VAL A 9 0.44 36.40 27.55
N ASN A 10 -0.50 37.33 27.43
CA ASN A 10 -1.49 37.34 26.35
C ASN A 10 -0.82 37.47 24.96
N ALA A 11 0.19 38.32 24.83
CA ALA A 11 0.93 38.48 23.59
C ALA A 11 1.70 37.20 23.21
N LEU A 12 2.32 36.54 24.18
CA LEU A 12 2.98 35.24 23.99
C LEU A 12 1.98 34.17 23.53
N ILE A 13 0.82 34.07 24.17
CA ILE A 13 -0.24 33.12 23.80
C ILE A 13 -0.70 33.38 22.36
N ALA A 14 -0.94 34.64 21.99
CA ALA A 14 -1.35 34.99 20.63
C ALA A 14 -0.27 34.61 19.58
N GLY A 15 1.01 34.85 19.90
CA GLY A 15 2.12 34.45 19.02
C GLY A 15 2.22 32.94 18.83
N LEU A 16 2.06 32.18 19.91
CA LEU A 16 2.06 30.71 19.84
C LEU A 16 0.85 30.18 19.07
N GLN A 17 -0.34 30.73 19.28
CA GLN A 17 -1.54 30.38 18.53
C GLN A 17 -1.36 30.62 17.02
N PHE A 18 -0.74 31.74 16.65
CA PHE A 18 -0.42 32.04 15.25
C PHE A 18 0.53 30.99 14.64
N GLN A 19 1.58 30.60 15.35
CA GLN A 19 2.50 29.56 14.88
C GLN A 19 1.81 28.20 14.74
N ILE A 20 0.95 27.83 15.70
CA ILE A 20 0.16 26.59 15.64
C ILE A 20 -0.71 26.58 14.38
N ASN A 21 -1.39 27.69 14.08
CA ASN A 21 -2.25 27.78 12.90
C ASN A 21 -1.46 27.63 11.60
N ILE A 22 -0.25 28.22 11.51
CA ILE A 22 0.63 28.06 10.35
C ILE A 22 1.02 26.59 10.18
N LEU A 23 1.48 25.93 11.25
CA LEU A 23 1.90 24.54 11.19
C LEU A 23 0.73 23.61 10.82
N GLN A 24 -0.46 23.87 11.34
CA GLN A 24 -1.67 23.13 10.98
C GLN A 24 -1.99 23.28 9.48
N SER A 25 -1.89 24.49 8.93
CA SER A 25 -2.08 24.72 7.49
C SER A 25 -1.06 23.93 6.66
N GLN A 26 0.21 23.94 7.06
CA GLN A 26 1.26 23.20 6.37
C GLN A 26 1.01 21.68 6.40
N ILE A 27 0.54 21.14 7.52
CA ILE A 27 0.17 19.72 7.63
C ILE A 27 -0.96 19.37 6.66
N VAL A 28 -2.00 20.22 6.55
CA VAL A 28 -3.11 20.01 5.61
C VAL A 28 -2.58 19.98 4.17
N ASP A 29 -1.75 20.95 3.79
CA ASP A 29 -1.19 21.03 2.44
C ASP A 29 -0.31 19.82 2.09
N LEU A 30 0.52 19.39 3.04
CA LEU A 30 1.39 18.22 2.85
C LEU A 30 0.58 16.92 2.75
N ASN A 31 -0.44 16.76 3.58
CA ASN A 31 -1.33 15.60 3.49
C ASN A 31 -2.09 15.56 2.17
N ALA A 32 -2.53 16.71 1.65
CA ALA A 32 -3.15 16.79 0.33
C ALA A 32 -2.18 16.35 -0.79
N LYS A 33 -0.91 16.79 -0.73
CA LYS A 33 0.13 16.37 -1.69
C LYS A 33 0.42 14.87 -1.60
N ILE A 34 0.51 14.32 -0.39
CA ILE A 34 0.72 12.88 -0.18
C ILE A 34 -0.44 12.10 -0.81
N SER A 35 -1.68 12.51 -0.54
CA SER A 35 -2.87 11.84 -1.08
C SER A 35 -2.90 11.88 -2.61
N ASP A 36 -2.55 13.01 -3.22
CA ASP A 36 -2.46 13.14 -4.68
C ASP A 36 -1.39 12.21 -5.26
N LEU A 37 -0.18 12.22 -4.70
CA LEU A 37 0.92 11.35 -5.13
C LEU A 37 0.58 9.86 -4.97
N GLU A 38 -0.04 9.46 -3.86
CA GLU A 38 -0.52 8.09 -3.66
C GLU A 38 -1.56 7.70 -4.72
N SER A 39 -2.45 8.61 -5.10
CA SER A 39 -3.42 8.38 -6.15
C SER A 39 -2.75 8.19 -7.52
N GLN A 40 -1.71 8.99 -7.81
CA GLN A 40 -0.91 8.88 -9.03
C GLN A 40 -0.17 7.54 -9.08
N ILE A 41 0.48 7.14 -7.98
CA ILE A 41 1.17 5.84 -7.88
C ILE A 41 0.18 4.70 -8.13
N LYS A 42 -0.98 4.69 -7.45
CA LYS A 42 -2.01 3.65 -7.66
C LYS A 42 -2.48 3.55 -9.11
N ARG A 43 -2.62 4.69 -9.82
CA ARG A 43 -2.94 4.71 -11.26
C ARG A 43 -1.83 4.12 -12.12
N LEU A 44 -0.57 4.36 -11.76
CA LEU A 44 0.61 3.87 -12.49
C LEU A 44 0.94 2.41 -12.19
N THR A 45 0.53 1.87 -11.03
CA THR A 45 0.92 0.53 -10.57
C THR A 45 -0.26 -0.43 -10.36
N PRO A 46 -1.08 -0.77 -11.37
CA PRO A 46 -2.09 -1.82 -11.19
C PRO A 46 -1.49 -3.25 -11.16
N GLN A 47 -0.22 -3.48 -11.53
CA GLN A 47 0.28 -4.83 -11.90
C GLN A 47 1.74 -5.20 -11.52
N ASN A 48 2.47 -4.40 -10.74
CA ASN A 48 3.94 -4.56 -10.59
C ASN A 48 4.43 -5.25 -9.32
N PHE A 49 4.01 -6.48 -9.00
CA PHE A 49 4.77 -7.26 -7.99
C PHE A 49 5.08 -8.72 -8.35
N SER A 50 4.81 -9.19 -9.57
CA SER A 50 5.30 -10.51 -10.00
C SER A 50 5.60 -10.65 -11.49
N ILE A 51 5.44 -9.58 -12.28
CA ILE A 51 5.55 -9.66 -13.74
C ILE A 51 6.53 -8.56 -14.20
N PRO A 52 7.67 -8.90 -14.82
CA PRO A 52 8.59 -7.90 -15.36
C PRO A 52 7.91 -7.13 -16.51
N PRO A 53 8.30 -5.87 -16.77
CA PRO A 53 7.69 -5.06 -17.83
C PRO A 53 7.85 -5.69 -19.23
N SER A 54 8.86 -6.54 -19.46
CA SER A 54 9.03 -7.31 -20.69
C SER A 54 7.98 -8.41 -20.91
N CYS A 55 7.29 -8.86 -19.86
CA CYS A 55 6.26 -9.90 -19.94
C CYS A 55 4.89 -9.36 -20.40
N VAL A 56 4.70 -8.05 -20.49
CA VAL A 56 3.44 -7.42 -20.90
C VAL A 56 3.65 -6.68 -22.22
N HIS A 57 2.99 -7.15 -23.29
CA HIS A 57 2.99 -6.44 -24.58
C HIS A 57 2.19 -5.12 -24.46
N PRO A 58 2.56 -4.03 -25.14
CA PRO A 58 1.86 -2.73 -25.08
C PRO A 58 0.35 -2.78 -25.38
N HIS A 59 -0.09 -3.81 -26.10
CA HIS A 59 -1.50 -4.08 -26.43
C HIS A 59 -2.09 -5.33 -25.74
N ALA A 60 -1.49 -5.78 -24.63
CA ALA A 60 -1.99 -6.92 -23.89
C ALA A 60 -3.38 -6.61 -23.29
N LYS A 61 -4.36 -7.47 -23.59
CA LYS A 61 -5.71 -7.35 -23.02
C LYS A 61 -5.69 -7.83 -21.56
N ALA A 62 -6.48 -7.20 -20.71
CA ALA A 62 -6.65 -7.63 -19.32
C ALA A 62 -7.08 -9.10 -19.25
N VAL A 63 -6.47 -9.87 -18.34
CA VAL A 63 -6.81 -11.27 -18.12
C VAL A 63 -8.22 -11.33 -17.54
N LYS A 64 -9.14 -12.02 -18.24
CA LYS A 64 -10.49 -12.26 -17.75
C LYS A 64 -10.46 -13.32 -16.66
N ASN A 65 -11.17 -13.11 -15.56
CA ASN A 65 -11.37 -14.11 -14.52
C ASN A 65 -12.20 -15.27 -15.09
N LYS A 66 -11.53 -16.35 -15.52
CA LYS A 66 -12.20 -17.57 -15.97
C LYS A 66 -12.60 -18.39 -14.74
N PRO A 67 -13.81 -18.97 -14.70
CA PRO A 67 -14.19 -19.87 -13.61
C PRO A 67 -13.21 -21.05 -13.55
N LYS A 68 -12.98 -21.57 -12.33
CA LYS A 68 -12.14 -22.75 -12.14
C LYS A 68 -12.69 -23.89 -13.00
N SER A 69 -11.81 -24.61 -13.69
CA SER A 69 -12.23 -25.83 -14.36
C SER A 69 -12.71 -26.81 -13.28
N GLY A 70 -13.93 -27.35 -13.42
CA GLY A 70 -14.46 -28.38 -12.50
C GLY A 70 -13.73 -29.72 -12.59
N LYS A 71 -12.53 -29.74 -13.19
CA LYS A 71 -11.68 -30.92 -13.34
C LYS A 71 -10.95 -31.14 -12.03
N SER A 72 -10.99 -32.36 -11.51
CA SER A 72 -10.20 -32.76 -10.35
C SER A 72 -8.72 -32.49 -10.61
N ARG A 73 -8.04 -31.86 -9.65
CA ARG A 73 -6.58 -31.72 -9.67
C ARG A 73 -5.98 -33.11 -9.40
N GLY A 74 -5.25 -33.67 -10.36
CA GLY A 74 -4.63 -34.98 -10.19
C GLY A 74 -4.39 -35.73 -11.50
N GLY A 75 -3.86 -36.95 -11.36
CA GLY A 75 -3.56 -37.86 -12.46
C GLY A 75 -4.80 -38.44 -13.17
N ARG A 76 -4.55 -39.17 -14.25
CA ARG A 76 -5.60 -39.85 -15.04
C ARG A 76 -6.42 -40.80 -14.16
N LYS A 77 -7.75 -40.76 -14.31
CA LYS A 77 -8.70 -41.67 -13.64
C LYS A 77 -8.29 -43.13 -13.91
N GLY A 78 -8.08 -43.90 -12.84
CA GLY A 78 -7.65 -45.31 -12.93
C GLY A 78 -6.16 -45.56 -12.76
N HIS A 79 -5.34 -44.52 -12.60
CA HIS A 79 -3.91 -44.69 -12.29
C HIS A 79 -3.63 -44.40 -10.81
N PRO A 80 -2.86 -45.26 -10.11
CA PRO A 80 -2.41 -44.97 -8.76
C PRO A 80 -1.48 -43.76 -8.76
N SER A 81 -1.63 -42.90 -7.75
CA SER A 81 -0.73 -41.77 -7.55
C SER A 81 0.67 -42.28 -7.19
N HIS A 82 1.69 -41.88 -7.96
CA HIS A 82 3.08 -42.06 -7.55
C HIS A 82 3.47 -40.90 -6.62
N GLN A 83 3.77 -41.20 -5.36
CA GLN A 83 4.35 -40.24 -4.42
C GLN A 83 5.77 -40.69 -4.09
N ARG A 84 6.69 -39.73 -3.94
CA ARG A 84 8.00 -40.00 -3.36
C ARG A 84 7.85 -39.95 -1.84
N ALA A 85 8.47 -40.89 -1.13
CA ALA A 85 8.53 -40.81 0.33
C ALA A 85 9.24 -39.51 0.72
N LEU A 86 8.67 -38.78 1.68
CA LEU A 86 9.35 -37.64 2.29
C LEU A 86 10.63 -38.14 2.95
N VAL A 87 11.72 -37.42 2.74
CA VAL A 87 12.96 -37.66 3.49
C VAL A 87 12.65 -37.35 4.95
N PRO A 88 12.96 -38.26 5.90
CA PRO A 88 12.77 -38.00 7.32
C PRO A 88 13.48 -36.72 7.76
N ASP A 89 12.83 -35.96 8.64
CA ASP A 89 13.32 -34.65 9.10
C ASP A 89 14.72 -34.67 9.74
N TRP A 90 15.19 -35.84 10.21
CA TRP A 90 16.52 -36.02 10.83
C TRP A 90 17.68 -36.21 9.83
N LEU A 91 17.40 -36.21 8.53
CA LEU A 91 18.40 -36.26 7.45
C LEU A 91 18.75 -34.87 6.87
N THR A 92 18.22 -33.79 7.43
CA THR A 92 18.47 -32.38 7.04
C THR A 92 18.98 -31.54 8.19
#